data_AF-A0A2D9PNE1-F1
#
_entry.id   AF-A0A2D9PNE1-F1
#
_cell.length_a   1.000
_cell.length_b   1.000
_cell.length_c   1.000
_cell.angle_alpha   90.00
_cell.angle_beta   90.00
_cell.angle_gamma   90.00
#
_symmetry.space_group_name_H-M   'P 1'
#
loop_
_entity.id
_entity.type
_entity.pdbx_description
1 polymer ?
#
loop_
_entity_poly.entity_id
_entity_poly.type
_entity_poly.pdbx_seq_one_letter_code
_entity_poly.pdbx_strand_id
1 'polypeptide(L)' 'MADIQTVEACCKKCDSTSLNCKYNFFEQEDLEIHSWEHKCIDCGYRLTTAYRSDDEDIDFTAELVDQCPYCGRQGNK' A
#
# COMPACT_ATOMS: atom_id res chain seq x y z
N MET A 1 7.84 -1.70 12.08
CA MET A 1 7.41 -3.10 11.80
C MET A 1 6.41 -3.02 10.67
N ALA A 2 6.42 -3.92 9.69
CA ALA A 2 5.48 -3.82 8.56
C ALA A 2 4.06 -4.20 8.99
N ASP A 3 3.07 -3.34 8.72
CA ASP A 3 1.66 -3.55 9.06
C ASP A 3 0.99 -4.39 7.96
N ILE A 4 0.97 -5.71 8.16
CA ILE A 4 0.41 -6.69 7.21
C ILE A 4 -0.96 -7.13 7.73
N GLN A 5 -2.00 -6.94 6.92
CA GLN A 5 -3.35 -7.45 7.22
C GLN A 5 -3.96 -8.09 5.99
N THR A 6 -4.70 -9.17 6.21
CA THR A 6 -5.53 -9.78 5.18
C THR A 6 -6.80 -8.94 5.03
N VAL A 7 -7.06 -8.48 3.81
CA VAL A 7 -8.24 -7.69 3.46
C VAL A 7 -9.11 -8.47 2.48
N GLU A 8 -10.42 -8.31 2.65
CA GLU A 8 -11.42 -8.84 1.72
C GLU A 8 -11.61 -7.85 0.58
N ALA A 9 -10.89 -8.06 -0.52
CA ALA A 9 -10.98 -7.23 -1.72
C ALA A 9 -11.04 -8.13 -2.96
N CYS A 10 -11.65 -7.69 -4.06
CA CYS A 10 -11.68 -8.51 -5.28
C CYS A 10 -10.37 -8.37 -6.06
N CYS A 11 -9.66 -9.47 -6.25
CA CYS A 11 -8.49 -9.50 -7.11
C CYS A 11 -8.89 -9.28 -8.58
N LYS A 12 -8.36 -8.23 -9.23
CA LYS A 12 -8.66 -7.91 -10.64
C LYS A 12 -8.32 -9.03 -11.64
N LYS A 13 -7.49 -10.00 -11.24
CA LYS A 13 -7.02 -11.08 -12.12
C LYS A 13 -7.75 -12.41 -11.94
N CYS A 14 -8.10 -12.76 -10.70
CA CYS A 14 -8.64 -14.08 -10.37
C CYS A 14 -9.95 -14.03 -9.58
N ASP A 15 -10.53 -12.84 -9.37
CA ASP A 15 -11.77 -12.59 -8.62
C ASP A 15 -11.78 -13.11 -7.16
N SER A 16 -10.67 -13.67 -6.68
CA SER A 16 -10.50 -14.11 -5.30
C SER A 16 -10.63 -12.92 -4.35
N THR A 17 -11.29 -13.16 -3.22
CA THR A 17 -11.55 -12.16 -2.18
C THR A 17 -10.43 -12.04 -1.16
N SER A 18 -9.49 -12.99 -1.10
CA SER A 18 -8.44 -13.01 -0.08
C SER A 18 -7.13 -12.39 -0.57
N LEU A 19 -6.85 -11.16 -0.13
CA LEU A 19 -5.58 -10.47 -0.41
C LEU A 19 -4.88 -10.06 0.88
N ASN A 20 -3.54 -10.10 0.84
CA ASN A 20 -2.70 -9.48 1.85
C ASN A 20 -2.39 -8.05 1.42
N CYS A 21 -2.78 -7.11 2.27
CA CYS A 21 -2.37 -5.73 2.17
C CYS A 21 -1.23 -5.49 3.18
N LYS A 22 -0.08 -5.05 2.70
CA LYS A 22 1.09 -4.74 3.51
C LYS A 22 1.41 -3.27 3.36
N TYR A 23 1.59 -2.62 4.49
CA TYR A 23 2.06 -1.25 4.59
C TYR A 23 3.46 -1.23 5.20
N ASN A 24 4.40 -0.55 4.56
CA ASN A 24 5.66 -0.19 5.20
C ASN A 24 5.84 1.32 5.11
N PHE A 25 5.96 1.91 6.27
CA PHE A 25 6.36 3.29 6.45
C PHE A 25 7.86 3.32 6.76
N PHE A 26 8.58 4.22 6.10
CA PHE A 26 9.99 4.46 6.34
C PHE A 26 10.22 5.98 6.42
N GLU A 27 10.67 6.45 7.57
CA GLU A 27 11.12 7.82 7.76
C GLU A 27 12.63 7.81 8.06
N GLN A 28 13.38 8.66 7.36
CA GLN A 28 14.78 8.92 7.66
C GLN A 28 15.10 10.38 7.36
N GLU A 29 15.41 11.14 8.41
CA GLU A 29 15.75 12.57 8.33
C GLU A 29 14.66 13.39 7.61
N ASP A 30 14.89 13.77 6.35
CA ASP A 30 13.95 14.54 5.51
C ASP A 30 13.21 13.67 4.47
N LEU A 31 13.43 12.35 4.47
CA LEU A 31 12.80 11.42 3.53
C LEU A 31 11.73 10.58 4.21
N GLU A 32 10.49 10.72 3.74
CA GLU A 32 9.32 9.95 4.13
C GLU A 32 8.90 9.05 2.96
N ILE A 33 8.71 7.76 3.23
CA ILE A 33 8.30 6.77 2.22
C ILE A 33 7.14 5.93 2.73
N HIS A 34 6.03 5.99 2.00
CA HIS A 34 4.84 5.15 2.22
C HIS A 34 4.78 4.08 1.14
N SER A 35 5.03 2.83 1.51
CA SER A 35 4.99 1.71 0.57
C SER A 35 3.83 0.78 0.86
N TRP A 36 3.04 0.54 -0.18
CA TRP A 36 1.86 -0.31 -0.19
C TRP A 36 2.08 -1.51 -1.09
N GLU A 37 1.82 -2.71 -0.57
CA GLU A 37 1.83 -3.95 -1.34
C GLU A 37 0.50 -4.68 -1.16
N HIS A 38 -0.15 -4.99 -2.28
CA HIS A 38 -1.41 -5.72 -2.36
C HIS A 38 -1.18 -7.04 -3.07
N LYS A 39 -1.11 -8.14 -2.32
CA LYS A 39 -0.82 -9.48 -2.85
C LYS A 39 -2.02 -10.40 -2.70
N CYS A 40 -2.52 -10.93 -3.80
CA CYS A 40 -3.51 -12.00 -3.79
C CYS A 40 -2.88 -13.31 -3.29
N ILE A 41 -3.54 -13.95 -2.33
CA ILE A 41 -3.08 -15.21 -1.74
C ILE A 41 -3.28 -16.36 -2.74
N ASP A 42 -4.37 -16.32 -3.49
CA ASP A 42 -4.82 -17.41 -4.35
C ASP A 42 -4.02 -17.48 -5.66
N CYS A 43 -3.97 -16.39 -6.43
CA CYS A 43 -3.28 -16.35 -7.72
C CYS A 43 -1.89 -15.71 -7.69
N GLY A 44 -1.43 -15.22 -6.52
CA GLY A 44 -0.11 -14.60 -6.36
C GLY A 44 0.06 -13.24 -7.05
N TYR A 45 -1.00 -12.69 -7.65
CA TYR A 45 -0.98 -11.37 -8.27
C TYR A 45 -0.65 -10.29 -7.24
N ARG A 46 0.28 -9.40 -7.56
CA ARG A 46 0.70 -8.32 -6.65
C ARG A 46 0.63 -6.96 -7.32
N LEU A 47 0.23 -5.97 -6.54
CA LEU A 47 0.23 -4.57 -6.87
C LEU A 47 1.06 -3.84 -5.82
N THR A 48 1.91 -2.92 -6.25
CA THR A 48 2.80 -2.19 -5.34
C THR A 48 2.80 -0.72 -5.71
N THR A 49 2.61 0.14 -4.72
CA THR A 49 2.72 1.61 -4.86
C THR A 49 3.64 2.12 -3.78
N ALA A 50 4.54 3.04 -4.12
CA ALA A 50 5.37 3.72 -3.14
C ALA A 50 5.26 5.23 -3.36
N TYR A 51 4.97 5.95 -2.29
CA TYR A 51 5.00 7.40 -2.24
C TYR A 51 6.27 7.83 -1.52
N ARG A 52 7.02 8.78 -2.07
CA ARG A 52 8.28 9.28 -1.50
C ARG A 52 8.21 10.80 -1.42
N SER A 53 8.55 11.40 -0.28
CA SER A 53 8.45 12.85 -0.07
C SER A 53 9.42 13.66 -0.95
N ASP A 54 10.50 13.02 -1.38
CA ASP A 54 11.51 13.58 -2.30
C ASP A 54 11.07 13.51 -3.79
N ASP A 55 9.95 12.84 -4.07
CA ASP A 55 9.40 12.80 -5.42
C ASP A 55 8.57 14.05 -5.70
N GLU A 56 9.04 14.92 -6.59
CA GLU A 56 8.36 16.19 -6.91
C GLU A 56 7.00 16.01 -7.61
N ASP A 57 6.68 14.82 -8.12
CA ASP A 57 5.38 14.51 -8.72
C ASP A 57 4.32 14.17 -7.65
N ILE A 58 4.75 13.87 -6.42
CA ILE A 58 3.87 13.41 -5.34
C ILE A 58 3.65 14.53 -4.33
N ASP A 59 2.44 15.09 -4.36
CA ASP A 59 2.00 16.04 -3.33
C ASP A 59 1.41 15.31 -2.13
N PHE A 60 2.17 15.21 -1.04
CA PHE A 60 1.75 14.53 0.19
C PHE A 60 0.57 15.21 0.91
N THR A 61 0.24 16.45 0.56
CA THR A 61 -0.90 17.17 1.15
C THR A 61 -2.21 16.90 0.41
N ALA A 62 -2.12 16.55 -0.88
CA ALA A 62 -3.25 16.19 -1.73
C ALA A 62 -3.47 14.67 -1.80
N GLU A 63 -2.39 13.89 -1.74
CA GLU A 63 -2.42 12.44 -1.87
C GLU A 63 -2.64 11.74 -0.53
N LEU A 64 -3.46 10.69 -0.53
CA LEU A 64 -3.70 9.85 0.65
C LEU A 64 -2.61 8.78 0.76
N VAL A 65 -1.37 9.19 1.02
CA VAL A 65 -0.19 8.32 1.10
C VAL A 65 -0.30 7.27 2.23
N ASP A 66 -1.02 7.61 3.30
CA ASP A 66 -1.37 6.71 4.41
C ASP A 66 -2.56 5.79 4.12
N GLN A 67 -3.13 5.83 2.92
CA GLN A 67 -4.23 4.97 2.51
C GLN A 67 -3.83 4.08 1.33
N CYS A 68 -4.17 2.81 1.41
CA CYS A 68 -3.94 1.87 0.34
C CYS A 68 -4.83 2.24 -0.87
N PRO A 69 -4.25 2.50 -2.06
CA PRO A 69 -5.04 2.88 -3.24
C PRO A 69 -5.86 1.71 -3.82
N TYR A 70 -5.62 0.48 -3.35
CA TYR A 70 -6.25 -0.73 -3.89
C TYR A 70 -7.48 -1.17 -3.10
N CYS A 71 -7.44 -1.09 -1.76
CA CYS A 71 -8.54 -1.51 -0.89
C CYS A 71 -9.08 -0.40 0.02
N GLY A 72 -8.43 0.77 0.05
CA GLY A 72 -8.82 1.88 0.92
C GLY A 72 -8.45 1.72 2.40
N ARG A 73 -7.68 0.69 2.77
CA ARG A 73 -7.20 0.52 4.16
C ARG A 73 -6.21 1.61 4.53
N GLN A 74 -6.32 2.16 5.74
CA GLN A 74 -5.31 3.05 6.30
C GLN A 74 -4.15 2.26 6.94
N GLY A 75 -2.95 2.78 6.73
CA GLY A 75 -1.71 2.19 7.21
C GLY A 75 -1.46 2.66 8.63
N ASN A 76 -1.04 1.75 9.51
CA ASN A 76 -0.54 2.14 10.82
C ASN A 76 0.97 2.33 10.72
N LYS A 77 1.42 3.57 10.98
CA LYS A 77 2.84 3.95 11.08
C LYS A 77 3.44 3.54 12.42
#